data_AF-A0A9J6Z8M8-F1
#
_entry.id   AF-A0A9J6Z8M8-F1
#
_cell.length_a   1.000
_cell.length_b   1.000
_cell.length_c   1.000
_cell.angle_alpha   90.00
_cell.angle_beta   90.00
_cell.angle_gamma   90.00
#
_symmetry.space_group_name_H-M   'P 1'
#
loop_
_entity.id
_entity.type
_entity.pdbx_description
1 polymer ?
#
loop_
_entity_poly.entity_id
_entity_poly.type
_entity_poly.pdbx_seq_one_letter_code
_entity_poly.pdbx_strand_id
1 'polypeptide(L)'
;MKKTLFTSIMLLALTLLIACSSLLPSPLPSKNNTIDEIVTPTRTPKKVDRDESSRADIPIETAKPTPEIETQDTTTEFESNIDKPKPSIKPKPIKDKTNNEYINIISELDPIVVANKIKDYAIQEWEDDYSMQKYIIDEQTESYQNLLTVVIDSEVKNIIMKNAFDNWQYELDMVEYEYTYQLEAYNKMIKIKPSNDVQQRILDKALKDWAPDFEMVIYDYEQQLKDYAEINN
;
A
#
# COMPACT_ATOMS: atom_id res chain seq x y z
N MET A 1 27.89 12.79 33.44
CA MET A 1 26.57 12.20 33.75
C MET A 1 25.47 12.87 32.91
N LYS A 2 25.40 12.61 31.59
CA LYS A 2 24.37 13.20 30.70
C LYS A 2 23.66 12.19 29.77
N LYS A 3 24.06 10.91 29.81
CA LYS A 3 23.48 9.87 28.93
C LYS A 3 22.12 9.34 29.39
N THR A 4 21.70 9.64 30.62
CA THR A 4 20.45 9.16 31.22
C THR A 4 19.25 10.08 30.98
N LEU A 5 19.44 11.30 30.48
CA LEU A 5 18.31 12.21 30.18
C LEU A 5 17.65 11.93 28.82
N PHE A 6 18.41 11.46 27.83
CA PHE A 6 17.90 11.24 26.47
C PHE A 6 16.85 10.13 26.38
N THR A 7 16.99 9.07 27.17
CA THR A 7 16.01 7.97 27.21
C THR A 7 14.74 8.34 27.95
N SER A 8 14.79 9.30 28.88
CA SER A 8 13.63 9.66 29.70
C SER A 8 12.70 10.68 29.04
N ILE A 9 13.18 11.48 28.09
CA ILE A 9 12.35 12.48 27.38
C ILE A 9 11.64 11.86 26.18
N MET A 10 12.29 10.95 25.44
CA MET A 10 11.61 10.22 24.35
C MET A 10 10.45 9.36 24.84
N LEU A 11 10.53 8.79 26.05
CA LEU A 11 9.45 8.02 26.65
C LEU A 11 8.31 8.89 27.19
N LEU A 12 8.56 10.17 27.49
CA LEU A 12 7.59 11.10 28.06
C LEU A 12 6.76 11.83 26.99
N ALA A 13 7.28 11.97 25.78
CA ALA A 13 6.51 12.48 24.63
C ALA A 13 5.51 11.44 24.10
N LEU A 14 5.81 10.14 24.25
CA LEU A 14 4.98 9.05 23.75
C LEU A 14 3.84 8.67 24.71
N THR A 15 4.03 8.86 26.02
CA THR A 15 3.05 8.53 27.06
C THR A 15 1.93 9.57 27.26
N LEU A 16 1.99 10.73 26.60
CA LEU A 16 0.98 11.80 26.76
C LEU A 16 -0.16 11.76 25.73
N LEU A 17 -0.24 10.72 24.88
CA LEU A 17 -1.18 10.64 23.74
C LEU A 17 -2.42 9.74 23.97
N ILE A 18 -2.85 9.48 25.21
CA ILE A 18 -4.07 8.68 25.52
C ILE A 18 -5.20 9.55 26.11
N ALA A 19 -5.31 10.82 25.73
CA ALA A 19 -6.43 11.66 26.17
C ALA A 19 -6.79 12.77 25.18
N CYS A 20 -7.17 12.43 23.94
CA CYS A 20 -8.01 13.33 23.13
C CYS A 20 -8.67 12.60 21.95
N SER A 21 -9.54 11.62 22.23
CA SER A 21 -10.55 11.18 21.26
C SER A 21 -11.74 12.13 21.30
N SER A 22 -11.77 13.12 20.40
CA SER A 22 -13.00 13.70 19.80
C SER A 22 -12.71 14.97 18.99
N LEU A 23 -11.96 14.88 17.90
CA LEU A 23 -12.15 15.80 16.78
C LEU A 23 -11.99 15.03 15.47
N LEU A 24 -13.08 14.92 14.73
CA LEU A 24 -13.13 14.40 13.38
C LEU A 24 -12.20 15.23 12.46
N PRO A 25 -11.45 14.61 11.54
CA PRO A 25 -10.74 15.37 10.53
C PRO A 25 -11.74 16.00 9.56
N SER A 26 -11.58 17.31 9.34
CA SER A 26 -12.28 18.06 8.29
C SER A 26 -11.94 17.49 6.91
N PRO A 27 -12.90 17.50 5.95
CA PRO A 27 -12.66 17.02 4.60
C PRO A 27 -11.63 17.91 3.87
N LEU A 28 -10.74 17.25 3.12
CA LEU A 28 -9.73 17.91 2.29
C LEU A 28 -10.37 18.91 1.30
N PRO A 29 -9.72 20.05 1.02
CA PRO A 29 -10.20 21.03 0.07
C PRO A 29 -10.15 20.50 -1.38
N SER A 30 -11.28 20.64 -2.06
CA SER A 30 -11.45 20.46 -3.51
C SER A 30 -10.40 21.29 -4.28
N LYS A 31 -9.57 20.60 -5.07
CA LYS A 31 -8.59 21.21 -5.97
C LYS A 31 -9.27 21.69 -7.24
N ASN A 32 -9.33 23.01 -7.43
CA ASN A 32 -9.61 23.64 -8.72
C ASN A 32 -8.38 24.44 -9.17
N ASN A 33 -7.82 24.00 -10.30
CA ASN A 33 -7.05 24.73 -11.31
C ASN A 33 -5.57 25.17 -11.10
N THR A 34 -4.73 24.62 -12.00
CA THR A 34 -3.85 25.34 -12.94
C THR A 34 -2.37 25.59 -12.58
N ILE A 35 -1.53 24.72 -13.16
CA ILE A 35 -0.16 24.89 -13.71
C ILE A 35 1.03 24.88 -12.72
N ASP A 36 1.79 23.77 -12.66
CA ASP A 36 3.08 23.62 -13.34
C ASP A 36 3.60 22.18 -13.25
N GLU A 37 4.30 21.77 -14.31
CA GLU A 37 4.72 20.43 -14.68
C GLU A 37 5.85 19.89 -13.77
N ILE A 38 5.53 18.90 -12.91
CA ILE A 38 6.52 18.00 -12.31
C ILE A 38 6.11 16.57 -12.66
N VAL A 39 6.87 15.98 -13.58
CA VAL A 39 6.73 14.61 -14.06
C VAL A 39 7.00 13.63 -12.91
N THR A 40 5.95 12.94 -12.47
CA THR A 40 6.05 11.64 -11.78
C THR A 40 5.34 10.59 -12.64
N PRO A 41 5.87 9.35 -12.74
CA PRO A 41 5.34 8.37 -13.68
C PRO A 41 4.09 7.70 -13.10
N THR A 42 2.92 8.20 -13.44
CA THR A 42 1.64 7.49 -13.25
C THR A 42 1.60 6.32 -14.22
N ARG A 43 1.71 5.08 -13.70
CA ARG A 43 1.57 3.87 -14.50
C ARG A 43 0.09 3.51 -14.64
N THR A 44 -0.62 4.27 -15.47
CA THR A 44 -1.95 3.89 -15.99
C THR A 44 -1.78 3.19 -17.33
N PRO A 45 -2.14 1.91 -17.49
CA PRO A 45 -2.24 1.31 -18.82
C PRO A 45 -3.41 1.92 -19.57
N LYS A 46 -3.10 2.37 -20.78
CA LYS A 46 -3.97 3.04 -21.74
C LYS A 46 -5.12 2.10 -22.16
N LYS A 47 -6.36 2.51 -21.90
CA LYS A 47 -7.58 1.90 -22.46
C LYS A 47 -7.48 2.01 -23.99
N VAL A 48 -7.38 0.88 -24.68
CA VAL A 48 -7.45 0.82 -26.15
C VAL A 48 -8.91 0.60 -26.51
N ASP A 49 -9.59 1.69 -26.85
CA ASP A 49 -10.92 1.62 -27.44
C ASP A 49 -10.80 0.98 -28.84
N ARG A 50 -11.37 -0.22 -28.99
CA ARG A 50 -11.52 -0.91 -30.27
C ARG A 50 -12.82 -0.45 -30.89
N ASP A 51 -12.76 0.58 -31.72
CA ASP A 51 -13.85 0.92 -32.63
C ASP A 51 -13.80 0.06 -33.89
N GLU A 52 -14.86 -0.73 -34.05
CA GLU A 52 -15.25 -1.47 -35.23
C GLU A 52 -16.03 -0.53 -36.16
N SER A 53 -15.53 -0.29 -37.39
CA SER A 53 -16.33 -0.01 -38.60
C SER A 53 -15.55 0.80 -39.64
N SER A 54 -15.10 0.15 -40.72
CA SER A 54 -15.43 0.62 -42.08
C SER A 54 -15.14 -0.44 -43.13
N ARG A 55 -16.23 -0.82 -43.78
CA ARG A 55 -16.42 -1.65 -44.96
C ARG A 55 -15.79 -0.98 -46.20
N ALA A 56 -15.06 -1.74 -47.01
CA ALA A 56 -14.75 -1.35 -48.39
C ALA A 56 -14.97 -2.55 -49.32
N ASP A 57 -15.82 -2.33 -50.31
CA ASP A 57 -16.29 -3.23 -51.34
C ASP A 57 -15.17 -3.64 -52.31
N ILE A 58 -15.10 -4.93 -52.67
CA ILE A 58 -14.45 -5.41 -53.90
C ILE A 58 -15.35 -6.49 -54.55
N PRO A 59 -15.47 -6.51 -55.91
CA PRO A 59 -16.62 -7.09 -56.61
C PRO A 59 -16.57 -8.60 -56.85
N ILE A 60 -17.78 -9.15 -57.03
CA ILE A 60 -18.08 -10.53 -57.43
C ILE A 60 -17.80 -10.70 -58.93
N GLU A 61 -16.93 -11.65 -59.30
CA GLU A 61 -16.85 -12.19 -60.67
C GLU A 61 -17.03 -13.71 -60.63
N THR A 62 -17.95 -14.16 -61.48
CA THR A 62 -18.51 -15.50 -61.61
C THR A 62 -17.60 -16.48 -62.36
N ALA A 63 -17.37 -17.67 -61.82
CA ALA A 63 -17.32 -18.93 -62.60
C ALA A 63 -17.30 -20.19 -61.71
N LYS A 64 -18.20 -21.14 -62.01
CA LYS A 64 -18.23 -22.57 -61.61
C LYS A 64 -17.49 -23.36 -62.73
N PRO A 65 -16.80 -24.52 -62.54
CA PRO A 65 -17.38 -25.71 -61.93
C PRO A 65 -16.52 -26.63 -61.04
N THR A 66 -17.29 -27.42 -60.28
CA THR A 66 -16.99 -28.59 -59.44
C THR A 66 -16.03 -29.60 -60.08
N PRO A 67 -15.23 -30.31 -59.27
CA PRO A 67 -15.49 -31.74 -59.12
C PRO A 67 -15.52 -32.23 -57.66
N GLU A 68 -16.33 -33.27 -57.52
CA GLU A 68 -16.67 -34.15 -56.41
C GLU A 68 -15.50 -35.06 -56.00
N ILE A 69 -15.08 -35.07 -54.71
CA ILE A 69 -14.39 -36.19 -54.05
C ILE A 69 -14.75 -36.21 -52.55
N GLU A 70 -15.57 -37.20 -52.20
CA GLU A 70 -15.40 -38.23 -51.16
C GLU A 70 -15.11 -37.85 -49.68
N THR A 71 -15.98 -38.46 -48.86
CA THR A 71 -16.05 -38.56 -47.39
C THR A 71 -14.75 -38.90 -46.67
N GLN A 72 -14.52 -38.29 -45.50
CA GLN A 72 -14.12 -39.06 -44.32
C GLN A 72 -14.53 -38.43 -43.00
N ASP A 73 -15.24 -39.26 -42.25
CA ASP A 73 -15.67 -39.20 -40.87
C ASP A 73 -14.45 -39.14 -39.93
N THR A 74 -14.42 -38.19 -38.99
CA THR A 74 -13.69 -38.37 -37.73
C THR A 74 -14.36 -37.54 -36.65
N THR A 75 -15.21 -38.23 -35.91
CA THR A 75 -15.62 -37.88 -34.55
C THR A 75 -14.37 -37.82 -33.65
N THR A 76 -14.13 -36.72 -32.95
CA THR A 76 -13.31 -36.73 -31.73
C THR A 76 -13.92 -35.78 -30.71
N GLU A 77 -14.61 -36.42 -29.79
CA GLU A 77 -15.13 -35.98 -28.51
C GLU A 77 -13.98 -35.46 -27.63
N PHE A 78 -13.91 -34.14 -27.41
CA PHE A 78 -13.06 -33.55 -26.37
C PHE A 78 -13.90 -33.42 -25.09
N GLU A 79 -14.00 -34.54 -24.38
CA GLU A 79 -14.41 -34.57 -22.98
C GLU A 79 -13.15 -34.34 -22.13
N SER A 80 -12.91 -33.10 -21.69
CA SER A 80 -11.87 -32.81 -20.69
C SER A 80 -12.47 -32.20 -19.44
N ASN A 81 -12.82 -33.11 -18.53
CA ASN A 81 -12.68 -33.02 -17.08
C ASN A 81 -12.24 -31.65 -16.53
N ILE A 82 -13.21 -30.84 -16.07
CA ILE A 82 -12.92 -29.79 -15.09
C ILE A 82 -12.99 -30.44 -13.71
N ASP A 83 -11.83 -30.94 -13.30
CA ASP A 83 -11.54 -31.35 -11.94
C ASP A 83 -11.69 -30.13 -11.01
N LYS A 84 -12.43 -30.32 -9.92
CA LYS A 84 -12.65 -29.27 -8.91
C LYS A 84 -11.31 -28.93 -8.25
N PRO A 85 -10.85 -27.66 -8.21
CA PRO A 85 -9.78 -27.31 -7.31
C PRO A 85 -10.30 -27.33 -5.86
N LYS A 86 -9.90 -28.38 -5.16
CA LYS A 86 -9.92 -28.55 -3.71
C LYS A 86 -9.25 -27.33 -3.03
N PRO A 87 -9.96 -26.51 -2.22
CA PRO A 87 -9.31 -25.48 -1.44
C PRO A 87 -8.74 -26.15 -0.19
N SER A 88 -7.43 -26.34 -0.15
CA SER A 88 -6.76 -26.82 1.06
C SER A 88 -5.40 -26.18 1.22
N ILE A 89 -5.40 -24.86 1.42
CA ILE A 89 -4.33 -24.19 2.16
C ILE A 89 -4.99 -23.64 3.42
N LYS A 90 -4.79 -24.34 4.54
CA LYS A 90 -4.97 -23.76 5.86
C LYS A 90 -3.63 -23.09 6.20
N PRO A 91 -3.52 -21.75 6.27
CA PRO A 91 -2.45 -21.15 7.03
C PRO A 91 -2.72 -21.54 8.48
N LYS A 92 -1.82 -22.37 9.04
CA LYS A 92 -1.82 -22.64 10.48
C LYS A 92 -1.38 -21.34 11.15
N PRO A 93 -2.18 -20.72 12.04
CA PRO A 93 -1.72 -19.55 12.77
C PRO A 93 -0.54 -19.99 13.63
N ILE A 94 0.66 -19.49 13.30
CA ILE A 94 1.83 -19.63 14.16
C ILE A 94 1.58 -18.69 15.33
N LYS A 95 0.87 -19.19 16.35
CA LYS A 95 0.87 -18.59 17.68
C LYS A 95 2.21 -18.93 18.34
N ASP A 96 3.29 -18.35 17.84
CA ASP A 96 4.52 -18.31 18.63
C ASP A 96 4.33 -17.24 19.71
N LYS A 97 4.30 -17.72 20.96
CA LYS A 97 4.37 -16.89 22.17
C LYS A 97 5.78 -16.30 22.24
N THR A 98 6.07 -15.31 21.39
CA THR A 98 7.15 -14.38 21.68
C THR A 98 6.62 -13.46 22.79
N ASN A 99 7.43 -13.20 23.82
CA ASN A 99 7.10 -12.24 24.87
C ASN A 99 7.24 -10.81 24.31
N ASN A 100 6.67 -10.51 23.14
CA ASN A 100 6.61 -9.16 22.63
C ASN A 100 5.49 -8.42 23.38
N GLU A 101 5.82 -7.25 23.93
CA GLU A 101 4.84 -6.37 24.58
C GLU A 101 3.77 -5.89 23.58
N TYR A 102 4.10 -5.90 22.29
CA TYR A 102 3.26 -5.42 21.20
C TYR A 102 2.85 -6.55 20.26
N ILE A 103 1.55 -6.61 19.95
CA ILE A 103 0.97 -7.56 18.99
C ILE A 103 0.89 -6.87 17.63
N ASN A 104 1.23 -7.58 16.56
CA ASN A 104 1.02 -7.12 15.19
C ASN A 104 -0.49 -7.11 14.89
N ILE A 105 -1.09 -5.93 14.69
CA ILE A 105 -2.53 -5.76 14.42
C ILE A 105 -3.01 -6.59 13.22
N ILE A 106 -2.17 -6.79 12.21
CA ILE A 106 -2.50 -7.60 11.02
C ILE A 106 -2.71 -9.06 11.40
N SER A 107 -2.01 -9.56 12.43
CA SER A 107 -2.16 -10.93 12.92
C SER A 107 -3.45 -11.17 13.71
N GLU A 108 -4.15 -10.10 14.11
CA GLU A 108 -5.44 -10.16 14.81
C GLU A 108 -6.63 -10.19 13.84
N LEU A 109 -6.42 -9.88 12.56
CA LEU A 109 -7.46 -9.88 11.55
C LEU A 109 -7.96 -11.31 11.27
N ASP A 110 -9.27 -11.45 11.02
CA ASP A 110 -9.83 -12.71 10.53
C ASP A 110 -9.40 -12.92 9.06
N PRO A 111 -8.64 -13.99 8.74
CA PRO A 111 -8.19 -14.25 7.38
C PRO A 111 -9.33 -14.39 6.37
N ILE A 112 -10.51 -14.85 6.79
CA ILE A 112 -11.68 -14.97 5.92
C ILE A 112 -12.21 -13.58 5.56
N VAL A 113 -12.28 -12.68 6.55
CA VAL A 113 -12.72 -11.30 6.34
C VAL A 113 -11.73 -10.57 5.43
N VAL A 114 -10.42 -10.73 5.66
CA VAL A 114 -9.36 -10.15 4.81
C VAL A 114 -9.50 -10.63 3.37
N ALA A 115 -9.58 -11.95 3.14
CA ALA A 115 -9.70 -12.50 1.79
C ALA A 115 -10.96 -11.99 1.05
N ASN A 116 -12.09 -11.86 1.76
CA ASN A 116 -13.30 -11.28 1.17
C ASN A 116 -13.12 -9.81 0.83
N LYS A 117 -12.50 -9.00 1.70
CA LYS A 117 -12.24 -7.58 1.44
C LYS A 117 -11.35 -7.36 0.23
N ILE A 118 -10.27 -8.14 0.11
CA ILE A 118 -9.38 -8.12 -1.05
C ILE A 118 -10.16 -8.45 -2.33
N LYS A 119 -10.98 -9.51 -2.29
CA LYS A 119 -11.80 -9.92 -3.43
C LYS A 119 -12.83 -8.87 -3.82
N ASP A 120 -13.53 -8.30 -2.85
CA ASP A 120 -14.56 -7.28 -3.07
C ASP A 120 -13.94 -6.04 -3.71
N TYR A 121 -12.78 -5.59 -3.21
CA TYR A 121 -12.02 -4.49 -3.79
C TYR A 121 -11.62 -4.75 -5.25
N ALA A 122 -11.05 -5.93 -5.52
CA ALA A 122 -10.64 -6.29 -6.88
C ALA A 122 -11.82 -6.30 -7.87
N ILE A 123 -12.96 -6.87 -7.47
CA ILE A 123 -14.18 -6.90 -8.29
C ILE A 123 -14.72 -5.49 -8.54
N GLN A 124 -14.72 -4.64 -7.53
CA GLN A 124 -15.23 -3.28 -7.63
C GLN A 124 -14.40 -2.40 -8.57
N GLU A 125 -13.08 -2.44 -8.44
CA GLU A 125 -12.19 -1.56 -9.23
C GLU A 125 -11.99 -2.05 -10.67
N TRP A 126 -12.14 -3.36 -10.89
CA TRP A 126 -11.84 -4.00 -12.17
C TRP A 126 -13.01 -4.85 -12.66
N GLU A 127 -14.20 -4.25 -12.74
CA GLU A 127 -15.40 -4.93 -13.23
C GLU A 127 -15.16 -5.55 -14.61
N ASP A 128 -15.56 -6.81 -14.77
CA ASP A 128 -15.36 -7.66 -15.96
C ASP A 128 -13.91 -7.89 -16.45
N ASP A 129 -12.90 -7.24 -15.86
CA ASP A 129 -11.48 -7.56 -16.10
C ASP A 129 -10.99 -8.62 -15.11
N TYR A 130 -11.41 -9.86 -15.33
CA TYR A 130 -11.04 -11.00 -14.47
C TYR A 130 -9.53 -11.24 -14.38
N SER A 131 -8.75 -10.83 -15.39
CA SER A 131 -7.30 -10.95 -15.34
C SER A 131 -6.71 -9.95 -14.34
N MET A 132 -7.20 -8.71 -14.37
CA MET A 132 -6.80 -7.70 -13.41
C MET A 132 -7.31 -7.98 -11.99
N GLN A 133 -8.55 -8.47 -11.86
CA GLN A 133 -9.08 -8.91 -10.57
C GLN A 133 -8.17 -9.96 -9.93
N LYS A 134 -7.77 -10.98 -10.70
CA LYS A 134 -6.86 -12.03 -10.21
C LYS A 134 -5.51 -11.42 -9.79
N TYR A 135 -4.94 -10.54 -10.61
CA TYR A 135 -3.68 -9.87 -10.30
C TYR A 135 -3.76 -9.10 -8.97
N ILE A 136 -4.78 -8.26 -8.79
CA ILE A 136 -4.97 -7.50 -7.54
C ILE A 136 -5.15 -8.43 -6.34
N ILE A 137 -5.94 -9.51 -6.47
CA ILE A 137 -6.11 -10.48 -5.39
C ILE A 137 -4.78 -11.12 -4.99
N ASP A 138 -3.95 -11.50 -5.97
CA ASP A 138 -2.65 -12.12 -5.73
C ASP A 138 -1.70 -11.14 -5.01
N GLU A 139 -1.57 -9.89 -5.51
CA GLU A 139 -0.70 -8.87 -4.93
C GLU A 139 -1.11 -8.52 -3.48
N GLN A 140 -2.40 -8.26 -3.25
CA GLN A 140 -2.91 -7.93 -1.92
C GLN A 140 -2.76 -9.11 -0.94
N THR A 141 -2.91 -10.34 -1.43
CA THR A 141 -2.70 -11.55 -0.62
C THR A 141 -1.23 -11.71 -0.26
N GLU A 142 -0.30 -11.41 -1.17
CA GLU A 142 1.13 -11.42 -0.90
C GLU A 142 1.49 -10.38 0.18
N SER A 143 1.03 -9.14 0.03
CA SER A 143 1.24 -8.10 1.05
C SER A 143 0.66 -8.47 2.41
N TYR A 144 -0.51 -9.12 2.46
CA TYR A 144 -1.05 -9.67 3.71
C TYR A 144 -0.08 -10.68 4.35
N GLN A 145 0.46 -11.61 3.57
CA GLN A 145 1.43 -12.59 4.09
C GLN A 145 2.71 -11.91 4.57
N ASN A 146 3.24 -10.94 3.82
CA ASN A 146 4.43 -10.19 4.22
C ASN A 146 4.21 -9.47 5.56
N LEU A 147 3.09 -8.74 5.68
CA LEU A 147 2.71 -8.04 6.90
C LEU A 147 2.54 -8.96 8.11
N LEU A 148 2.05 -10.19 7.93
CA LEU A 148 1.97 -11.19 9.01
C LEU A 148 3.35 -11.60 9.55
N THR A 149 4.41 -11.52 8.74
CA THR A 149 5.78 -11.86 9.18
C THR A 149 6.48 -10.73 9.92
N VAL A 150 5.93 -9.51 9.91
CA VAL A 150 6.54 -8.35 10.54
C VAL A 150 6.60 -8.51 12.06
N VAL A 151 7.81 -8.39 12.61
CA VAL A 151 8.05 -8.42 14.06
C VAL A 151 7.92 -7.01 14.64
N ILE A 152 6.90 -6.84 15.48
CA ILE A 152 6.62 -5.61 16.22
C ILE A 152 7.25 -5.73 17.63
N ASP A 153 8.51 -5.31 17.74
CA ASP A 153 9.34 -5.42 18.95
C ASP A 153 9.55 -4.07 19.68
N SER A 154 8.89 -3.01 19.23
CA SER A 154 8.99 -1.67 19.81
C SER A 154 7.69 -0.89 19.64
N GLU A 155 7.48 0.05 20.55
CA GLU A 155 6.31 0.95 20.53
C GLU A 155 6.22 1.74 19.22
N VAL A 156 7.36 2.20 18.69
CA VAL A 156 7.40 2.95 17.43
C VAL A 156 6.93 2.09 16.25
N LYS A 157 7.41 0.84 16.11
CA LYS A 157 6.92 -0.06 15.07
C LYS A 157 5.42 -0.34 15.22
N ASN A 158 4.95 -0.48 16.46
CA ASN A 158 3.53 -0.68 16.75
C ASN A 158 2.69 0.52 16.30
N ILE A 159 3.13 1.74 16.61
CA ILE A 159 2.45 2.98 16.20
C ILE A 159 2.45 3.12 14.67
N ILE A 160 3.60 2.91 14.02
CA ILE A 160 3.69 2.98 12.55
C ILE A 160 2.75 1.97 11.90
N MET A 161 2.76 0.70 12.35
CA MET A 161 1.89 -0.35 11.81
C MET A 161 0.40 -0.02 12.01
N LYS A 162 0.03 0.47 13.20
CA LYS A 162 -1.35 0.88 13.48
C LYS A 162 -1.78 2.04 12.60
N ASN A 163 -0.97 3.07 12.47
CA ASN A 163 -1.30 4.23 11.64
C ASN A 163 -1.39 3.86 10.15
N ALA A 164 -0.47 3.02 9.65
CA ALA A 164 -0.53 2.51 8.29
C ALA A 164 -1.85 1.76 8.04
N PHE A 165 -2.24 0.86 8.95
CA PHE A 165 -3.51 0.15 8.87
C PHE A 165 -4.72 1.08 9.03
N ASP A 166 -4.68 2.06 9.92
CA ASP A 166 -5.77 3.00 10.11
C ASP A 166 -6.03 3.85 8.86
N ASN A 167 -4.97 4.25 8.15
CA ASN A 167 -5.05 5.06 6.93
C ASN A 167 -5.50 4.26 5.70
N TRP A 168 -4.98 3.04 5.52
CA TRP A 168 -5.13 2.26 4.28
C TRP A 168 -6.00 1.01 4.41
N GLN A 169 -6.29 0.58 5.64
CA GLN A 169 -7.20 -0.54 5.96
C GLN A 169 -6.84 -1.83 5.20
N TYR A 170 -7.71 -2.26 4.28
CA TYR A 170 -7.55 -3.51 3.53
C TYR A 170 -6.83 -3.34 2.18
N GLU A 171 -6.32 -2.16 1.87
CA GLU A 171 -5.31 -1.93 0.82
C GLU A 171 -3.93 -2.29 1.42
N LEU A 172 -3.68 -3.59 1.55
CA LEU A 172 -2.58 -4.12 2.35
C LEU A 172 -1.21 -3.88 1.73
N ASP A 173 -1.12 -3.73 0.42
CA ASP A 173 0.07 -3.22 -0.26
C ASP A 173 0.42 -1.79 0.17
N MET A 174 -0.59 -0.93 0.33
CA MET A 174 -0.43 0.43 0.84
C MET A 174 -0.07 0.45 2.32
N VAL A 175 -0.63 -0.46 3.13
CA VAL A 175 -0.21 -0.66 4.53
C VAL A 175 1.26 -1.08 4.61
N GLU A 176 1.69 -2.06 3.79
CA GLU A 176 3.09 -2.53 3.72
C GLU A 176 4.04 -1.40 3.29
N TYR A 177 3.65 -0.63 2.28
CA TYR A 177 4.40 0.52 1.80
C TYR A 177 4.54 1.58 2.89
N GLU A 178 3.44 2.06 3.47
CA GLU A 178 3.44 3.11 4.49
C GLU A 178 4.25 2.68 5.72
N TYR A 179 4.07 1.44 6.18
CA TYR A 179 4.82 0.91 7.31
C TYR A 179 6.33 0.95 7.04
N THR A 180 6.76 0.47 5.88
CA THR A 180 8.17 0.44 5.48
C THR A 180 8.72 1.86 5.36
N TYR A 181 7.98 2.74 4.68
CA TYR A 181 8.36 4.12 4.42
C TYR A 181 8.56 4.92 5.72
N GLN A 182 7.60 4.85 6.64
CA GLN A 182 7.67 5.53 7.94
C GLN A 182 8.74 4.92 8.85
N LEU A 183 8.96 3.59 8.80
CA LEU A 183 10.04 2.96 9.56
C LEU A 183 11.42 3.37 9.05
N GLU A 184 11.60 3.50 7.74
CA GLU A 184 12.81 4.05 7.15
C GLU A 184 13.03 5.53 7.54
N ALA A 185 11.98 6.34 7.52
CA ALA A 185 12.03 7.73 7.96
C ALA A 185 12.42 7.82 9.44
N TYR A 186 11.78 7.04 10.31
CA TYR A 186 12.18 6.93 11.72
C TYR A 186 13.67 6.55 11.87
N ASN A 187 14.14 5.55 11.13
CA ASN A 187 15.54 5.11 11.16
C ASN A 187 16.53 6.18 10.67
N LYS A 188 16.12 7.07 9.76
CA LYS A 188 16.89 8.25 9.36
C LYS A 188 16.88 9.30 10.48
N MET A 189 15.72 9.60 11.02
CA MET A 189 15.52 10.61 12.06
C MET A 189 16.36 10.31 13.32
N ILE A 190 16.38 9.07 13.82
CA ILE A 190 17.17 8.72 15.02
C ILE A 190 18.68 8.85 14.83
N LYS A 191 19.16 8.96 13.59
CA LYS A 191 20.58 9.18 13.28
C LYS A 191 20.94 10.67 13.25
N ILE A 192 19.95 11.56 13.24
CA ILE A 192 20.16 13.01 13.32
C ILE A 192 20.85 13.31 14.65
N LYS A 193 21.95 14.07 14.58
CA LYS A 193 22.71 14.54 15.74
C LYS A 193 22.71 16.07 15.73
N PRO A 194 21.74 16.71 16.40
CA PRO A 194 21.72 18.16 16.53
C PRO A 194 23.05 18.67 17.11
N SER A 195 23.69 19.60 16.41
CA SER A 195 25.02 20.10 16.76
C SER A 195 24.99 21.18 17.86
N ASN A 196 23.82 21.78 18.09
CA ASN A 196 23.62 22.84 19.08
C ASN A 196 22.16 22.89 19.56
N ASP A 197 21.90 23.73 20.56
CA ASP A 197 20.58 23.87 21.19
C ASP A 197 19.49 24.38 20.24
N VAL A 198 19.83 25.14 19.19
CA VAL A 198 18.85 25.59 18.20
C VAL A 198 18.38 24.41 17.37
N GLN A 199 19.31 23.62 16.83
CA GLN A 199 18.98 22.43 16.04
C GLN A 199 18.18 21.43 16.88
N GLN A 200 18.52 21.26 18.16
CA GLN A 200 17.75 20.38 19.05
C GLN A 200 16.32 20.88 19.22
N ARG A 201 16.11 22.18 19.47
CA ARG A 201 14.76 22.75 19.58
C ARG A 201 13.94 22.63 18.31
N ILE A 202 14.58 22.74 17.14
CA ILE A 202 13.91 22.54 15.84
C ILE A 202 13.45 21.08 15.72
N LEU A 203 14.34 20.12 16.01
CA LEU A 203 13.98 18.70 15.96
C LEU A 203 12.87 18.34 16.96
N ASP A 204 12.96 18.85 18.19
CA ASP A 204 11.95 18.63 19.24
C ASP A 204 10.58 19.19 18.82
N LYS A 205 10.57 20.35 18.15
CA LYS A 205 9.34 20.95 17.62
C LYS A 205 8.76 20.13 16.46
N ALA A 206 9.59 19.71 15.51
CA ALA A 206 9.14 18.88 14.39
C ALA A 206 8.54 17.56 14.89
N LEU A 207 9.21 16.89 15.84
CA LEU A 207 8.69 15.70 16.54
C LEU A 207 7.34 15.96 17.18
N LYS A 208 7.18 17.08 17.89
CA LYS A 208 5.93 17.42 18.57
C LYS A 208 4.77 17.65 17.59
N ASP A 209 5.04 18.33 16.48
CA ASP A 209 4.00 18.79 15.57
C ASP A 209 3.60 17.71 14.55
N TRP A 210 4.53 16.84 14.16
CA TRP A 210 4.35 15.90 13.06
C TRP A 210 4.41 14.42 13.46
N ALA A 211 4.97 14.04 14.61
CA ALA A 211 5.02 12.62 14.97
C ALA A 211 3.59 12.04 15.13
N PRO A 212 3.37 10.79 14.69
CA PRO A 212 4.37 9.82 14.24
C PRO A 212 4.62 9.80 12.71
N ASP A 213 4.25 10.84 11.96
CA ASP A 213 4.65 10.99 10.56
C ASP A 213 6.11 11.43 10.48
N PHE A 214 7.02 10.45 10.48
CA PHE A 214 8.46 10.69 10.59
C PHE A 214 9.07 11.27 9.32
N GLU A 215 8.41 11.11 8.18
CA GLU A 215 8.77 11.84 6.95
C GLU A 215 8.58 13.33 7.17
N MET A 216 7.39 13.72 7.65
CA MET A 216 7.07 15.12 7.91
C MET A 216 7.95 15.72 9.01
N VAL A 217 8.35 14.92 10.00
CA VAL A 217 9.34 15.33 11.01
C VAL A 217 10.69 15.69 10.37
N ILE A 218 11.21 14.85 9.45
CA ILE A 218 12.47 15.11 8.76
C ILE A 218 12.34 16.34 7.86
N TYR A 219 11.27 16.43 7.09
CA TYR A 219 10.99 17.54 6.19
C TYR A 219 10.96 18.88 6.94
N ASP A 220 10.16 18.99 8.01
CA ASP A 220 10.06 20.23 8.79
C ASP A 220 11.40 20.57 9.47
N TYR A 221 12.11 19.58 10.00
CA TYR A 221 13.44 19.80 10.58
C TYR A 221 14.42 20.39 9.56
N GLU A 222 14.51 19.82 8.36
CA GLU A 222 15.41 20.29 7.30
C GLU A 222 15.03 21.69 6.80
N GLN A 223 13.73 21.95 6.63
CA GLN A 223 13.24 23.25 6.18
C GLN A 223 13.51 24.35 7.22
N GLN A 224 13.24 24.10 8.50
CA GLN A 224 13.51 25.06 9.58
C GLN A 224 15.00 25.33 9.76
N LEU A 225 15.88 24.33 9.53
CA LEU A 225 17.33 24.55 9.54
C LEU A 225 17.78 25.47 8.40
N LYS A 226 17.21 25.29 7.21
CA LYS A 226 17.49 26.13 6.05
C LYS A 226 17.08 27.57 6.34
N ASP A 227 15.85 27.79 6.81
CA ASP A 227 15.34 29.12 7.12
C ASP A 227 16.15 29.80 8.24
N TYR A 228 16.54 29.04 9.27
CA TYR A 228 17.43 29.54 10.33
C TYR A 228 18.79 29.99 9.78
N ALA A 229 19.40 29.23 8.86
CA ALA A 229 20.66 29.60 8.24
C ALA A 229 20.54 30.87 7.38
N GLU A 230 19.42 31.05 6.68
CA GLU A 230 19.16 32.24 5.84
C GLU A 230 18.99 33.53 6.67
N ILE A 231 18.38 33.45 7.86
CA ILE A 231 18.15 34.63 8.71
C ILE A 231 19.43 35.05 9.47
N ASN A 232 20.36 34.13 9.72
CA ASN A 232 21.55 34.37 10.55
C ASN A 232 22.86 34.53 9.73
N ASN A 233 22.78 34.47 8.41
CA ASN A 233 23.88 34.77 7.48
C ASN A 233 23.74 36.19 6.91
#